data_AF-A0A920QCX3-F1
#
_entry.id   AF-A0A920QCX3-F1
#
_cell.length_a   1.000
_cell.length_b   1.000
_cell.length_c   1.000
_cell.angle_alpha   90.00
_cell.angle_beta   90.00
_cell.angle_gamma   90.00
#
_symmetry.space_group_name_H-M   'P 1'
#
loop_
_entity.id
_entity.type
_entity.pdbx_description
1 polymer ?
#
loop_
_entity_poly.entity_id
_entity_poly.type
_entity_poly.pdbx_seq_one_letter_code
_entity_poly.pdbx_strand_id
1 'polypeptide(L)'
;MITGQGTVSSHVVTYDDPDPYLVVAPDKGTADFSDIANEVSEKSGFWLGDAFASGGSIGYDHRKEGITARGGWECVKLHFAEMGSNVQTDPATVIGVGDMRGMFLETECYKAKLFN
;
A
#
# COMPACT_ATOMS: atom_id res chain seq x y z
N MET A 1 -2.58 11.38 -25.88
CA MET A 1 -2.79 9.93 -25.99
C MET A 1 -1.44 9.25 -25.81
N ILE A 2 -1.19 8.57 -24.69
CA ILE A 2 -0.10 7.57 -24.65
C ILE A 2 -0.61 6.42 -25.51
N THR A 3 -0.21 6.38 -26.79
CA THR A 3 -0.66 5.34 -27.74
C THR A 3 0.17 4.07 -27.60
N GLY A 4 0.66 3.76 -26.39
CA GLY A 4 1.77 2.85 -26.13
C GLY A 4 1.66 1.56 -26.90
N GLN A 5 2.37 1.46 -28.03
CA GLN A 5 2.47 0.22 -28.79
C GLN A 5 3.35 -0.71 -27.95
N GLY A 6 2.73 -1.63 -27.22
CA GLY A 6 3.45 -2.62 -26.42
C GLY A 6 4.43 -3.37 -27.32
N THR A 7 5.71 -3.36 -26.97
CA THR A 7 6.71 -4.18 -27.64
C THR A 7 6.99 -5.39 -26.77
N VAL A 8 6.78 -6.59 -27.32
CA VAL A 8 7.08 -7.85 -26.65
C VAL A 8 8.46 -8.31 -27.10
N SER A 9 9.32 -8.66 -26.15
CA SER A 9 10.65 -9.21 -26.43
C SER A 9 10.53 -10.54 -27.18
N SER A 10 11.41 -10.79 -28.15
CA SER A 10 11.46 -12.05 -28.91
C SER A 10 11.76 -13.29 -28.06
N HIS A 11 12.20 -13.09 -26.80
CA HIS A 11 12.46 -14.15 -25.83
C HIS A 11 11.27 -14.44 -24.89
N VAL A 12 10.12 -13.77 -25.08
CA VAL A 12 8.93 -13.92 -24.25
C VAL A 12 7.79 -14.49 -25.09
N VAL A 13 7.15 -15.55 -24.60
CA VAL A 13 5.93 -16.11 -25.18
C VAL A 13 4.74 -15.52 -24.44
N THR A 14 3.94 -14.69 -25.12
CA THR A 14 2.66 -14.16 -24.62
C THR A 14 1.51 -15.05 -25.06
N TYR A 15 0.70 -15.50 -24.10
CA TYR A 15 -0.48 -16.35 -24.35
C TYR A 15 -1.77 -15.55 -24.54
N ASP A 16 -1.82 -14.34 -23.98
CA ASP A 16 -2.96 -13.42 -24.06
C ASP A 16 -2.67 -12.27 -25.03
N ASP A 17 -3.72 -11.58 -25.45
CA ASP A 17 -3.62 -10.38 -26.26
C ASP A 17 -2.92 -9.24 -25.49
N PRO A 18 -2.25 -8.30 -26.19
CA PRO A 18 -1.63 -7.15 -25.53
C PRO A 18 -2.66 -6.30 -24.77
N ASP A 19 -2.56 -6.29 -23.44
CA ASP A 19 -3.40 -5.48 -22.54
C ASP A 19 -2.54 -4.55 -21.66
N PRO A 20 -1.99 -3.46 -22.23
CA PRO A 20 -1.22 -2.51 -21.46
C PRO A 20 -2.13 -1.69 -20.54
N TYR A 21 -2.01 -1.89 -19.23
CA TYR A 21 -2.67 -1.06 -18.23
C TYR A 21 -1.65 -0.26 -17.41
N LEU A 22 -2.03 0.95 -17.02
CA LEU A 22 -1.25 1.81 -16.14
C LEU A 22 -2.05 2.01 -14.85
N VAL A 23 -1.52 1.55 -13.74
CA VAL A 23 -2.08 1.82 -12.41
C VAL A 23 -1.15 2.81 -11.72
N VAL A 24 -1.65 4.02 -11.46
CA VAL A 24 -0.94 4.99 -10.61
C VAL A 24 -1.46 4.85 -9.19
N ALA A 25 -0.54 4.67 -8.26
CA ALA A 25 -0.83 4.63 -6.84
C ALA A 25 -0.10 5.78 -6.14
N PRO A 26 -0.62 6.27 -5.01
CA PRO A 26 0.04 7.31 -4.26
C PRO A 26 1.39 6.84 -3.68
N ASP A 27 2.37 7.74 -3.68
CA ASP A 27 3.67 7.57 -3.03
C ASP A 27 3.92 8.73 -2.03
N LYS A 28 5.03 8.67 -1.28
CA LYS A 28 5.43 9.65 -0.29
C LYS A 28 5.40 11.08 -0.86
N GLY A 29 4.57 11.93 -0.24
CA GLY A 29 4.39 13.32 -0.65
C GLY A 29 3.36 13.54 -1.77
N THR A 30 2.70 12.48 -2.23
CA THR A 30 1.65 12.55 -3.29
C THR A 30 0.32 11.93 -2.88
N ALA A 31 0.22 11.44 -1.64
CA ALA A 31 -1.00 10.85 -1.09
C ALA A 31 -2.24 11.74 -1.23
N ASP A 32 -2.08 13.05 -1.06
CA ASP A 32 -3.17 14.02 -1.13
C ASP A 32 -3.47 14.51 -2.56
N PHE A 33 -2.73 14.03 -3.56
CA PHE A 33 -2.83 14.52 -4.95
C PHE A 33 -3.67 13.63 -5.87
N SER A 34 -4.23 12.53 -5.38
CA SER A 34 -5.03 11.63 -6.21
C SER A 34 -6.22 12.32 -6.87
N ASP A 35 -6.94 13.19 -6.15
CA ASP A 35 -8.04 13.97 -6.74
C ASP A 35 -7.56 14.93 -7.83
N ILE A 36 -6.43 15.61 -7.61
CA ILE A 36 -5.81 16.52 -8.59
C ILE A 36 -5.36 15.73 -9.83
N ALA A 37 -4.77 14.56 -9.64
CA ALA A 37 -4.30 13.70 -10.72
C ALA A 37 -5.48 13.18 -11.56
N ASN A 38 -6.59 12.80 -10.92
CA ASN A 38 -7.83 12.40 -11.59
C ASN A 38 -8.47 13.56 -12.38
N GLU A 39 -8.53 14.76 -11.80
CA GLU A 39 -9.05 15.94 -12.49
C GLU A 39 -8.20 16.30 -13.73
N VAL A 40 -6.86 16.23 -13.62
CA VAL A 40 -5.96 16.45 -14.76
C VAL A 40 -6.16 15.38 -15.84
N SER A 41 -6.38 14.13 -15.43
CA SER A 41 -6.64 13.01 -16.34
C SER A 41 -7.92 13.22 -17.16
N GLU A 42 -9.01 13.60 -16.50
CA GLU A 42 -10.29 13.92 -17.15
C GLU A 42 -10.16 15.11 -18.12
N LYS A 43 -9.55 16.23 -17.67
CA LYS A 43 -9.35 17.43 -18.50
C LYS A 43 -8.49 17.17 -19.74
N SER A 44 -7.54 16.25 -19.61
CA SER A 44 -6.64 15.88 -20.70
C SER A 44 -7.24 14.84 -21.67
N GLY A 45 -8.44 14.31 -21.36
CA GLY A 45 -9.08 13.26 -22.14
C GLY A 45 -8.32 11.93 -22.10
N PHE A 46 -7.62 11.63 -20.99
CA PHE A 46 -6.99 10.33 -20.83
C PHE A 46 -8.04 9.25 -20.52
N TRP A 47 -7.83 8.06 -21.07
CA TRP A 47 -8.80 6.96 -21.02
C TRP A 47 -9.09 6.45 -19.60
N LEU A 48 -8.16 6.66 -18.66
CA LEU A 48 -8.30 6.26 -17.26
C LEU A 48 -9.27 7.16 -16.48
N GLY A 49 -9.53 8.40 -16.92
CA GLY A 49 -10.46 9.32 -16.24
C GLY A 49 -10.18 9.45 -14.74
N ASP A 50 -11.21 9.24 -13.92
CA ASP A 50 -11.21 9.24 -12.46
C ASP A 50 -10.57 8.01 -11.81
N ALA A 51 -10.20 7.00 -12.60
CA ALA A 51 -9.44 5.83 -12.17
C ALA A 51 -7.92 5.99 -12.34
N PHE A 52 -7.44 7.19 -12.71
CA PHE A 52 -6.03 7.43 -12.97
C PHE A 52 -5.16 7.23 -11.73
N ALA A 53 -5.56 7.78 -10.58
CA ALA A 53 -4.90 7.63 -9.30
C ALA A 53 -5.87 7.10 -8.23
N SER A 54 -5.47 6.02 -7.56
CA SER A 54 -6.22 5.47 -6.43
C SER A 54 -6.05 6.31 -5.17
N GLY A 55 -6.99 6.22 -4.22
CA GLY A 55 -6.90 6.93 -2.93
C GLY A 55 -7.34 8.39 -2.93
N GLY A 56 -8.08 8.85 -3.95
CA GLY A 56 -8.79 10.14 -3.92
C GLY A 56 -9.95 10.16 -2.94
N SER A 57 -10.76 11.22 -2.98
CA SER A 57 -11.93 11.50 -2.12
C SER A 57 -12.97 10.37 -2.01
N ILE A 58 -13.03 9.45 -2.97
CA ILE A 58 -13.94 8.29 -3.00
C ILE A 58 -13.24 7.00 -2.48
N GLY A 59 -11.91 7.00 -2.36
CA GLY A 59 -11.12 5.87 -1.87
C GLY A 59 -11.04 5.79 -0.35
N TYR A 60 -10.67 4.61 0.17
CA TYR A 60 -10.36 4.45 1.58
C TYR A 60 -9.02 5.12 1.91
N ASP A 61 -9.00 5.96 2.94
CA ASP A 61 -7.76 6.45 3.55
C ASP A 61 -7.08 5.28 4.27
N HIS A 62 -6.29 4.52 3.51
CA HIS A 62 -5.55 3.35 3.98
C HIS A 62 -4.60 3.67 5.13
N ARG A 63 -4.22 4.94 5.31
CA ARG A 63 -3.39 5.43 6.41
C ARG A 63 -4.21 5.60 7.69
N LYS A 64 -5.42 6.15 7.58
CA LYS A 64 -6.41 6.21 8.68
C LYS A 64 -6.90 4.82 9.09
N GLU A 65 -7.13 3.94 8.12
CA GLU A 65 -7.58 2.57 8.37
C GLU A 65 -6.44 1.64 8.85
N GLY A 66 -5.19 2.11 8.74
CA GLY A 66 -4.01 1.40 9.20
C GLY A 66 -3.77 0.07 8.47
N ILE A 67 -4.20 -0.04 7.21
CA ILE A 67 -4.23 -1.30 6.45
C ILE A 67 -2.85 -1.95 6.40
N THR A 68 -1.80 -1.17 6.08
CA THR A 68 -0.42 -1.66 6.02
C THR A 68 0.07 -2.20 7.36
N ALA A 69 -0.27 -1.53 8.46
CA ALA A 69 0.18 -1.92 9.78
C ALA A 69 -0.55 -3.15 10.31
N ARG A 70 -1.86 -3.26 10.05
CA ARG A 70 -2.64 -4.48 10.33
C ARG A 70 -2.09 -5.68 9.55
N GLY A 71 -1.82 -5.50 8.25
CA GLY A 71 -1.21 -6.54 7.42
C GLY A 71 0.19 -6.93 7.91
N GLY A 72 1.03 -5.93 8.23
CA GLY A 72 2.35 -6.15 8.82
C GLY A 72 2.28 -6.90 10.15
N TRP A 73 1.26 -6.64 10.96
CA TRP A 73 1.04 -7.35 12.22
C TRP A 73 0.70 -8.84 12.02
N GLU A 74 -0.12 -9.16 11.02
CA GLU A 74 -0.38 -10.55 10.65
C GLU A 74 0.90 -11.27 10.23
N CYS A 75 1.77 -10.61 9.44
CA CYS A 75 3.07 -11.16 9.06
C CYS A 75 3.99 -11.41 10.28
N VAL A 76 3.99 -10.51 11.27
CA VAL A 76 4.77 -10.68 12.51
C VAL A 76 4.26 -11.87 13.32
N LYS A 77 2.94 -12.02 13.48
CA LYS A 77 2.35 -13.17 14.18
C LYS A 77 2.72 -14.48 13.50
N LEU A 78 2.64 -14.53 12.17
CA LEU A 78 3.04 -15.70 11.38
C LEU A 78 4.52 -16.02 11.59
N HIS A 79 5.39 -15.02 11.48
CA HIS A 79 6.84 -15.22 11.63
C HIS A 79 7.23 -15.77 13.01
N PHE A 80 6.65 -15.25 14.08
CA PHE A 80 6.89 -15.78 15.43
C PHE A 80 6.35 -17.20 15.59
N ALA A 81 5.17 -17.49 15.04
CA ALA A 81 4.59 -18.83 15.08
C ALA A 81 5.47 -19.86 14.37
N GLU A 82 6.09 -19.51 13.23
CA GLU A 82 7.05 -20.36 12.51
C GLU A 82 8.33 -20.64 13.33
N MET A 83 8.70 -19.73 14.24
CA MET A 83 9.80 -19.91 15.19
C MET A 83 9.38 -20.65 16.47
N GLY A 84 8.10 -21.04 16.60
CA GLY A 84 7.57 -21.69 17.79
C GLY A 84 7.37 -20.76 18.98
N SER A 85 7.28 -19.45 18.74
CA SER A 85 7.00 -18.42 19.76
C SER A 85 5.66 -17.74 19.49
N ASN A 86 5.03 -17.22 20.53
CA ASN A 86 3.80 -16.44 20.42
C ASN A 86 4.10 -14.99 20.77
N VAL A 87 4.24 -14.15 19.75
CA VAL A 87 4.53 -12.72 19.94
C VAL A 87 3.52 -12.02 20.87
N GLN A 88 2.27 -12.49 20.94
CA GLN A 88 1.23 -11.89 21.78
C GLN A 88 1.41 -12.15 23.28
N THR A 89 2.14 -13.20 23.65
CA THR A 89 2.36 -13.58 25.06
C THR A 89 3.82 -13.51 25.47
N ASP A 90 4.73 -13.69 24.51
CA ASP A 90 6.16 -13.75 24.76
C ASP A 90 6.76 -12.32 24.71
N PRO A 91 7.73 -11.99 25.58
CA PRO A 91 8.36 -10.68 25.56
C PRO A 91 9.03 -10.37 24.22
N ALA A 92 8.60 -9.30 23.55
CA ALA A 92 9.19 -8.81 22.31
C ALA A 92 9.61 -7.33 22.43
N THR A 93 10.66 -6.95 21.71
CA THR A 93 11.08 -5.55 21.58
C THR A 93 10.66 -5.02 20.22
N VAL A 94 10.02 -3.85 20.19
CA VAL A 94 9.52 -3.22 18.96
C VAL A 94 10.06 -1.79 18.91
N ILE A 95 10.47 -1.36 17.72
CA ILE A 95 10.87 0.02 17.45
C ILE A 95 9.82 0.63 16.53
N GLY A 96 9.16 1.70 16.99
CA GLY A 96 8.22 2.46 16.17
C GLY A 96 8.94 3.55 15.37
N VAL A 97 8.75 3.57 14.06
CA VAL A 97 9.30 4.61 13.17
C VAL A 97 8.20 5.11 12.22
N GLY A 98 7.71 6.33 12.43
CA GLY A 98 6.75 7.00 11.52
C GLY A 98 5.46 7.50 12.16
N ASP A 99 4.54 8.00 11.31
CA ASP A 99 3.19 8.45 11.71
C ASP A 99 2.31 7.24 12.09
N MET A 100 1.92 7.20 13.36
CA MET A 100 1.30 6.05 14.03
C MET A 100 -0.20 5.88 13.79
N ARG A 101 -0.83 6.66 12.91
CA ARG A 101 -2.27 6.46 12.58
C ARG A 101 -2.55 5.08 11.95
N GLY A 102 -1.52 4.40 11.46
CA GLY A 102 -1.58 2.97 11.14
C GLY A 102 -0.97 2.05 12.21
N MET A 103 0.09 2.46 12.91
CA MET A 103 0.74 1.61 13.92
C MET A 103 -0.04 1.61 15.25
N PHE A 104 -1.06 0.77 15.36
CA PHE A 104 -1.48 0.26 16.67
C PHE A 104 -1.56 -1.27 16.66
N LEU A 105 -0.57 -1.84 17.35
CA LEU A 105 -0.75 -3.01 18.19
C LEU A 105 -2.05 -2.81 19.01
N GLU A 106 -2.98 -3.75 18.92
CA GLU A 106 -4.11 -3.79 19.85
C GLU A 106 -3.58 -3.71 21.28
N THR A 107 -4.01 -2.65 21.97
CA THR A 107 -3.62 -2.27 23.31
C THR A 107 -4.26 -3.18 24.35
N GLU A 108 -3.73 -4.39 24.56
CA GLU A 108 -3.91 -5.09 25.85
C GLU A 108 -2.67 -5.80 26.41
N CYS A 109 -1.53 -5.92 25.69
CA CYS A 109 -0.40 -6.65 26.29
C CYS A 109 1.01 -6.26 25.79
N TYR A 110 1.46 -5.01 25.93
CA TYR A 110 2.89 -4.72 25.74
C TYR A 110 3.47 -3.77 26.79
N LYS A 111 4.37 -4.31 27.62
CA LYS A 111 5.39 -3.51 28.32
C LYS A 111 6.44 -3.07 27.31
N ALA A 112 6.16 -1.99 26.58
CA ALA A 112 7.20 -1.31 25.82
C ALA A 112 8.15 -0.60 26.80
N LYS A 113 9.40 -1.08 26.92
CA LYS A 113 10.50 -0.23 27.38
C LYS A 113 10.80 0.74 26.25
N LEU A 114 10.11 1.88 26.26
CA LEU A 114 10.48 3.04 25.47
C LEU A 114 11.86 3.49 25.97
N PHE A 115 12.89 3.34 25.15
CA PHE A 115 14.18 3.97 25.41
C PHE A 115 13.99 5.48 25.22
N ASN A 116 14.30 6.21 26.29
CA ASN A 116 14.15 7.66 26.44
C ASN A 116 15.24 8.41 25.69
#